data_AF-A0A6B1IQG4-F1
#
_entry.id   AF-A0A6B1IQG4-F1
#
_cell.length_a   1.000
_cell.length_b   1.000
_cell.length_c   1.000
_cell.angle_alpha   90.00
_cell.angle_beta   90.00
_cell.angle_gamma   90.00
#
_symmetry.space_group_name_H-M   'P 1'
#
loop_
_entity.id
_entity.type
_entity.pdbx_description
1 polymer ?
#
loop_
_entity_poly.entity_id
_entity_poly.type
_entity_poly.pdbx_seq_one_letter_code
_entity_poly.pdbx_strand_id
1 'polypeptide(L)'
;MKAVLLGVGQAGGKLTTAIAEFDADAGYGAVLDALAVNTAAADLDPLPLETVLVGQSRVNGHGVGGDNELGAEVMDEDAVEVLDALAPKVTAEAEAVFVVAGLGGGTGSGGAPVLVRELNRVYDVPVYAIGILPGRDEGTMYQVNAGRSLKTLVREADATILLDNDAWRSSGESMEGGYETINASMAKRIGLILAAGEAVEGVGESVVDTSEVINTLRAGGMAAVGFASAPAAEDPQENVTTVTSAVRSAVMTGLSLPSATDADAALVAVAGDPDRISRKGAEKARKWLQEETGSMQVRGGDFPLDSDRIAALVLLAGVERSQRVEAFLERARQAVRDEREEKPDPAAAFDNDEIDDLL
;
A
#
# COMPACT_ATOMS: atom_id res chain seq x y z
N MET A 1 -0.15 -15.37 -5.72
CA MET A 1 0.23 -14.22 -6.55
C MET A 1 1.71 -13.97 -6.41
N LYS A 2 2.49 -14.45 -7.37
CA LYS A 2 3.92 -14.18 -7.47
C LYS A 2 4.16 -12.72 -7.87
N ALA A 3 4.83 -11.96 -7.04
CA ALA A 3 5.00 -10.52 -7.20
C ALA A 3 6.48 -10.09 -7.10
N VAL A 4 6.80 -9.02 -7.83
CA VAL A 4 8.05 -8.27 -7.64
C VAL A 4 7.72 -6.96 -6.92
N LEU A 5 8.48 -6.64 -5.87
CA LEU A 5 8.25 -5.44 -5.06
C LEU A 5 9.28 -4.36 -5.39
N LEU A 6 8.80 -3.12 -5.56
CA LEU A 6 9.63 -1.95 -5.80
C LEU A 6 9.34 -0.87 -4.76
N GLY A 7 10.19 -0.77 -3.73
CA GLY A 7 10.09 0.27 -2.71
C GLY A 7 10.67 1.58 -3.20
N VAL A 8 9.92 2.68 -3.10
CA VAL A 8 10.37 4.02 -3.51
C VAL A 8 10.39 4.98 -2.33
N GLY A 9 11.57 5.56 -2.08
CA GLY A 9 11.86 6.38 -0.91
C GLY A 9 11.98 5.57 0.38
N GLN A 10 12.28 6.25 1.48
CA GLN A 10 12.57 5.61 2.78
C GLN A 10 11.42 4.72 3.29
N ALA A 11 10.20 5.25 3.36
CA ALA A 11 9.05 4.49 3.84
C ALA A 11 8.71 3.30 2.92
N GLY A 12 8.82 3.51 1.60
CA GLY A 12 8.61 2.46 0.60
C GLY A 12 9.60 1.32 0.74
N GLY A 13 10.89 1.63 0.87
CA GLY A 13 11.96 0.63 1.08
C GLY A 13 11.78 -0.17 2.37
N LYS A 14 11.45 0.50 3.49
CA LYS A 14 11.20 -0.17 4.78
C LYS A 14 9.99 -1.12 4.73
N LEU A 15 8.86 -0.68 4.16
CA LEU A 15 7.69 -1.55 4.04
C LEU A 15 7.91 -2.70 3.06
N THR A 16 8.61 -2.45 1.94
CA THR A 16 8.98 -3.50 0.98
C THR A 16 9.85 -4.56 1.64
N THR A 17 10.82 -4.16 2.46
CA THR A 17 11.65 -5.06 3.25
C THR A 17 10.78 -5.92 4.17
N ALA A 18 9.88 -5.29 4.95
CA ALA A 18 9.02 -6.01 5.88
C ALA A 18 8.10 -7.03 5.18
N ILE A 19 7.59 -6.72 3.98
CA ILE A 19 6.77 -7.65 3.18
C ILE A 19 7.63 -8.84 2.71
N ALA A 20 8.82 -8.58 2.19
CA ALA A 20 9.72 -9.62 1.70
C ALA A 20 10.19 -10.55 2.83
N GLU A 21 10.54 -9.99 4.00
CA GLU A 21 10.90 -10.75 5.20
C GLU A 21 9.73 -11.62 5.69
N PHE A 22 8.51 -11.05 5.74
CA PHE A 22 7.32 -11.82 6.13
C PHE A 22 7.05 -13.01 5.19
N ASP A 23 7.20 -12.82 3.88
CA ASP A 23 7.02 -13.88 2.89
C ASP A 23 8.08 -14.99 3.05
N ALA A 24 9.34 -14.59 3.21
CA ALA A 24 10.47 -15.50 3.40
C ALA A 24 10.36 -16.30 4.70
N ASP A 25 10.04 -15.65 5.82
CA ASP A 25 9.89 -16.29 7.13
C ASP A 25 8.75 -17.30 7.16
N ALA A 26 7.65 -16.98 6.47
CA ALA A 26 6.51 -17.88 6.34
C ALA A 26 6.69 -18.96 5.26
N GLY A 27 7.69 -18.81 4.39
CA GLY A 27 7.98 -19.76 3.32
C GLY A 27 6.91 -19.80 2.23
N TYR A 28 6.18 -18.70 2.01
CA TYR A 28 5.12 -18.65 1.00
C TYR A 28 5.68 -18.58 -0.43
N GLY A 29 6.82 -17.93 -0.62
CA GLY A 29 7.46 -17.78 -1.93
C GLY A 29 6.65 -16.96 -2.92
N ALA A 30 5.78 -16.07 -2.42
CA ALA A 30 4.97 -15.19 -3.25
C ALA A 30 5.76 -13.93 -3.66
N VAL A 31 6.78 -13.54 -2.90
CA VAL A 31 7.69 -12.45 -3.27
C VAL A 31 8.87 -13.03 -4.04
N LEU A 32 8.90 -12.81 -5.36
CA LEU A 32 9.98 -13.32 -6.21
C LEU A 32 11.29 -12.56 -6.01
N ASP A 33 11.18 -11.23 -5.90
CA ASP A 33 12.30 -10.33 -5.69
C ASP A 33 11.79 -8.99 -5.16
N ALA A 34 12.69 -8.21 -4.57
CA ALA A 34 12.42 -6.89 -4.02
C ALA A 34 13.60 -5.93 -4.28
N LEU A 35 13.27 -4.72 -4.73
CA LEU A 35 14.21 -3.65 -5.03
C LEU A 35 13.81 -2.37 -4.28
N ALA A 36 14.78 -1.63 -3.75
CA ALA A 36 14.54 -0.32 -3.16
C ALA A 36 15.24 0.80 -3.95
N VAL A 37 14.49 1.87 -4.24
CA VAL A 37 14.97 3.05 -4.97
C VAL A 37 14.84 4.26 -4.07
N ASN A 38 15.91 5.05 -3.96
CA ASN A 38 15.85 6.30 -3.21
C ASN A 38 16.86 7.31 -3.76
N THR A 39 16.71 8.57 -3.34
CA THR A 39 17.65 9.67 -3.60
C THR A 39 18.60 9.94 -2.44
N ALA A 40 18.38 9.28 -1.31
CA ALA A 40 19.18 9.37 -0.10
C ALA A 40 19.94 8.07 0.12
N ALA A 41 21.27 8.10 0.01
CA ALA A 41 22.12 6.90 0.15
C ALA A 41 22.04 6.30 1.56
N ALA A 42 22.02 7.16 2.59
CA ALA A 42 21.94 6.74 3.99
C ALA A 42 20.65 5.96 4.34
N ASP A 43 19.58 6.13 3.56
CA ASP A 43 18.34 5.37 3.73
C ASP A 43 18.39 4.00 3.04
N LEU A 44 19.24 3.83 2.02
CA LEU A 44 19.39 2.58 1.26
C LEU A 44 20.39 1.63 1.94
N ASP A 45 21.48 2.16 2.47
CA ASP A 45 22.56 1.40 3.13
C ASP A 45 22.09 0.34 4.15
N PRO A 46 21.09 0.61 5.03
CA PRO A 46 20.68 -0.38 6.02
C PRO A 46 19.68 -1.42 5.49
N LEU A 47 19.14 -1.26 4.27
CA LEU A 47 18.11 -2.16 3.76
C LEU A 47 18.74 -3.48 3.28
N PRO A 48 18.21 -4.66 3.68
CA PRO A 48 18.69 -5.96 3.23
C PRO A 48 18.15 -6.31 1.83
N LEU A 49 18.05 -5.33 0.94
CA LEU A 49 17.52 -5.44 -0.42
C LEU A 49 18.57 -5.01 -1.44
N GLU A 50 18.36 -5.37 -2.70
CA GLU A 50 19.07 -4.68 -3.78
C GLU A 50 18.58 -3.22 -3.86
N THR A 51 19.51 -2.29 -4.08
CA THR A 51 19.21 -0.86 -4.01
C THR A 51 19.68 -0.11 -5.25
N VAL A 52 18.88 0.87 -5.68
CA VAL A 52 19.22 1.82 -6.73
C VAL A 52 19.19 3.23 -6.14
N LEU A 53 20.34 3.90 -6.18
CA LEU A 53 20.42 5.33 -5.87
C LEU A 53 20.15 6.12 -7.15
N VAL A 54 19.21 7.05 -7.10
CA VAL A 54 18.87 7.99 -8.19
C VAL A 54 19.10 9.43 -7.76
N GLY A 55 19.20 10.36 -8.71
CA GLY A 55 19.33 11.80 -8.48
C GLY A 55 20.70 12.26 -8.03
N GLN A 56 21.76 11.47 -8.24
CA GLN A 56 23.13 11.82 -7.86
C GLN A 56 23.55 13.16 -8.48
N SER A 57 23.13 13.43 -9.71
CA SER A 57 23.39 14.67 -10.44
C SER A 57 22.67 15.89 -9.85
N ARG A 58 21.55 15.69 -9.16
CA ARG A 58 20.66 16.75 -8.63
C ARG A 58 20.84 17.00 -7.14
N VAL A 59 20.98 15.95 -6.33
CA VAL A 59 20.99 16.01 -4.86
C VAL A 59 22.18 15.30 -4.20
N ASN A 60 23.10 14.74 -5.00
CA ASN A 60 24.35 14.14 -4.53
C ASN A 60 24.14 13.11 -3.40
N GLY A 61 23.06 12.31 -3.46
CA GLY A 61 22.76 11.26 -2.49
C GLY A 61 22.21 11.70 -1.14
N HIS A 62 21.78 12.96 -0.97
CA HIS A 62 21.24 13.50 0.29
C HIS A 62 19.71 13.51 0.37
N GLY A 63 19.03 13.10 -0.69
CA GLY A 63 17.57 13.17 -0.79
C GLY A 63 17.04 14.52 -1.28
N VAL A 64 15.77 14.52 -1.70
CA VAL A 64 15.08 15.73 -2.21
C VAL A 64 14.39 16.57 -1.12
N GLY A 65 14.58 16.22 0.17
CA GLY A 65 14.15 17.05 1.29
C GLY A 65 12.64 17.30 1.42
N GLY A 66 11.79 16.42 0.89
CA GLY A 66 10.33 16.61 0.86
C GLY A 66 9.82 17.39 -0.36
N ASP A 67 10.70 17.78 -1.28
CA ASP A 67 10.29 18.35 -2.56
C ASP A 67 9.74 17.25 -3.48
N ASN A 68 8.42 17.22 -3.64
CA ASN A 68 7.71 16.26 -4.50
C ASN A 68 8.02 16.48 -5.99
N GLU A 69 8.13 17.74 -6.43
CA GLU A 69 8.35 18.06 -7.86
C GLU A 69 9.76 17.65 -8.26
N LEU A 70 10.77 17.98 -7.43
CA LEU A 70 12.13 17.51 -7.62
C LEU A 70 12.23 15.98 -7.55
N GLY A 71 11.47 15.33 -6.65
CA GLY A 71 11.41 13.87 -6.56
C GLY A 71 10.87 13.21 -7.85
N ALA A 72 9.91 13.84 -8.51
CA ALA A 72 9.39 13.38 -9.80
C ALA A 72 10.39 13.61 -10.93
N GLU A 73 11.02 14.80 -11.00
CA GLU A 73 12.03 15.12 -12.02
C GLU A 73 13.21 14.15 -11.97
N VAL A 74 13.77 13.93 -10.78
CA VAL A 74 14.89 12.99 -10.57
C VAL A 74 14.51 11.59 -11.04
N MET A 75 13.31 11.13 -10.69
CA MET A 75 12.87 9.79 -11.09
C MET A 75 12.66 9.68 -12.60
N ASP A 76 12.17 10.73 -13.25
CA ASP A 76 11.97 10.76 -14.70
C ASP A 76 13.32 10.75 -15.45
N GLU A 77 14.32 11.48 -14.94
CA GLU A 77 15.69 11.49 -15.48
C GLU A 77 16.37 10.11 -15.38
N ASP A 78 16.23 9.43 -14.24
CA ASP A 78 16.95 8.19 -13.93
C ASP A 78 16.06 6.93 -14.02
N ALA A 79 14.85 7.03 -14.58
CA ALA A 79 13.90 5.90 -14.67
C ALA A 79 14.50 4.68 -15.38
N VAL A 80 15.34 4.90 -16.39
CA VAL A 80 16.02 3.84 -17.15
C VAL A 80 16.92 3.00 -16.24
N GLU A 81 17.64 3.62 -15.31
CA GLU A 81 18.52 2.90 -14.37
C GLU A 81 17.72 1.98 -13.45
N VAL A 82 16.56 2.44 -12.98
CA VAL A 82 15.63 1.65 -12.17
C VAL A 82 15.07 0.48 -12.98
N LEU A 83 14.65 0.72 -14.23
CA LEU A 83 14.12 -0.33 -15.11
C LEU A 83 15.17 -1.39 -15.45
N ASP A 84 16.42 -0.98 -15.70
CA ASP A 84 17.52 -1.90 -15.99
C ASP A 84 17.84 -2.79 -14.78
N ALA A 85 17.82 -2.24 -13.56
CA ALA A 85 18.01 -3.00 -12.32
C ALA A 85 16.81 -3.94 -12.03
N LEU A 86 15.60 -3.54 -12.42
CA LEU A 86 14.39 -4.33 -12.22
C LEU A 86 14.22 -5.45 -13.27
N ALA A 87 14.68 -5.24 -14.50
CA ALA A 87 14.53 -6.18 -15.62
C ALA A 87 14.92 -7.63 -15.31
N PRO A 88 16.07 -7.95 -14.67
CA PRO A 88 16.41 -9.33 -14.35
C PRO A 88 15.49 -9.96 -13.28
N LYS A 89 14.74 -9.15 -12.53
CA LYS A 89 13.89 -9.56 -11.41
C LYS A 89 12.47 -9.91 -11.84
N VAL A 90 11.96 -9.21 -12.87
CA VAL A 90 10.64 -9.47 -13.46
C VAL A 90 10.75 -10.65 -14.41
N THR A 91 10.75 -11.85 -13.83
CA THR A 91 10.81 -13.11 -14.60
C THR A 91 9.46 -13.46 -15.22
N ALA A 92 9.43 -14.49 -16.07
CA ALA A 92 8.18 -15.01 -16.65
C ALA A 92 7.19 -15.57 -15.60
N GLU A 93 7.63 -15.78 -14.36
CA GLU A 93 6.76 -16.21 -13.26
C GLU A 93 6.08 -15.05 -12.54
N ALA A 94 6.51 -13.80 -12.77
CA ALA A 94 5.91 -12.63 -12.14
C ALA A 94 4.47 -12.45 -12.66
N GLU A 95 3.52 -12.35 -11.74
CA GLU A 95 2.10 -12.14 -12.03
C GLU A 95 1.68 -10.69 -11.80
N ALA A 96 2.47 -9.91 -11.04
CA ALA A 96 2.26 -8.49 -10.78
C ALA A 96 3.55 -7.78 -10.34
N VAL A 97 3.60 -6.47 -10.50
CA VAL A 97 4.61 -5.59 -9.89
C VAL A 97 3.94 -4.65 -8.91
N PHE A 98 4.49 -4.51 -7.70
CA PHE A 98 3.98 -3.57 -6.69
C PHE A 98 4.97 -2.44 -6.44
N VAL A 99 4.54 -1.21 -6.70
CA VAL A 99 5.30 0.00 -6.34
C VAL A 99 4.85 0.48 -4.97
N VAL A 100 5.75 0.43 -3.98
CA VAL A 100 5.45 0.75 -2.57
C VAL A 100 6.05 2.10 -2.21
N ALA A 101 5.24 3.06 -1.76
CA ALA A 101 5.73 4.40 -1.49
C ALA A 101 5.01 5.12 -0.35
N GLY A 102 5.79 5.91 0.39
CA GLY A 102 5.25 6.95 1.28
C GLY A 102 4.78 8.15 0.48
N LEU A 103 3.48 8.44 0.51
CA LEU A 103 2.90 9.50 -0.32
C LEU A 103 3.21 10.90 0.22
N GLY A 104 3.55 11.03 1.50
CA GLY A 104 3.85 12.34 2.11
C GLY A 104 5.25 12.89 1.83
N GLY A 105 6.23 12.03 1.50
CA GLY A 105 7.63 12.43 1.33
C GLY A 105 7.89 13.22 0.05
N GLY A 106 9.16 13.34 -0.34
CA GLY A 106 9.55 13.90 -1.64
C GLY A 106 9.77 12.82 -2.69
N THR A 107 10.77 11.95 -2.47
CA THR A 107 11.18 10.90 -3.43
C THR A 107 10.08 9.89 -3.74
N GLY A 108 9.51 9.25 -2.72
CA GLY A 108 8.42 8.28 -2.91
C GLY A 108 7.17 8.93 -3.49
N SER A 109 6.84 10.13 -3.02
CA SER A 109 5.66 10.89 -3.42
C SER A 109 5.68 11.31 -4.89
N GLY A 110 6.82 11.86 -5.35
CA GLY A 110 7.00 12.30 -6.73
C GLY A 110 7.39 11.17 -7.68
N GLY A 111 8.27 10.26 -7.23
CA GLY A 111 8.84 9.21 -8.07
C GLY A 111 7.95 7.99 -8.28
N ALA A 112 7.12 7.61 -7.30
CA ALA A 112 6.28 6.41 -7.47
C ALA A 112 5.29 6.52 -8.63
N PRO A 113 4.55 7.63 -8.84
CA PRO A 113 3.69 7.77 -10.01
C PRO A 113 4.46 7.73 -11.34
N VAL A 114 5.68 8.29 -11.38
CA VAL A 114 6.55 8.25 -12.57
C VAL A 114 6.92 6.80 -12.88
N LEU A 115 7.42 6.06 -11.88
CA LEU A 115 7.79 4.65 -12.07
C LEU A 115 6.61 3.78 -12.47
N VAL A 116 5.45 3.93 -11.84
CA VAL A 116 4.25 3.18 -12.24
C VAL A 116 3.91 3.40 -13.71
N ARG A 117 3.95 4.67 -14.17
CA ARG A 117 3.70 5.01 -15.58
C ARG A 117 4.71 4.36 -16.52
N GLU A 118 6.00 4.37 -16.18
CA GLU A 118 7.03 3.74 -17.01
C GLU A 118 6.93 2.20 -17.00
N LEU A 119 6.63 1.59 -15.85
CA LEU A 119 6.42 0.14 -15.74
C LEU A 119 5.25 -0.32 -16.61
N ASN A 120 4.12 0.41 -16.58
CA ASN A 120 2.95 0.12 -17.40
C ASN A 120 3.19 0.23 -18.92
N ARG A 121 4.27 0.91 -19.35
CA ARG A 121 4.66 0.97 -20.77
C ARG A 121 5.49 -0.23 -21.21
N VAL A 122 6.17 -0.87 -20.26
CA VAL A 122 7.21 -1.88 -20.54
C VAL A 122 6.74 -3.30 -20.22
N TYR A 123 5.88 -3.46 -19.21
CA TYR A 123 5.42 -4.76 -18.73
C TYR A 123 3.93 -4.97 -19.00
N ASP A 124 3.56 -6.21 -19.37
CA ASP A 124 2.16 -6.62 -19.60
C ASP A 124 1.45 -7.09 -18.31
N VAL A 125 2.20 -7.35 -17.24
CA VAL A 125 1.64 -7.72 -15.93
C VAL A 125 1.09 -6.47 -15.24
N PRO A 126 0.02 -6.59 -14.42
CA PRO A 126 -0.52 -5.45 -13.72
C PRO A 126 0.50 -4.81 -12.79
N VAL A 127 0.52 -3.46 -12.80
CA VAL A 127 1.35 -2.64 -11.92
C VAL A 127 0.45 -1.99 -10.87
N TYR A 128 0.53 -2.55 -9.67
CA TYR A 128 -0.19 -2.05 -8.51
C TYR A 128 0.66 -1.08 -7.70
N ALA A 129 0.01 -0.20 -6.96
CA ALA A 129 0.68 0.68 -6.02
C ALA A 129 0.24 0.38 -4.58
N ILE A 130 1.19 0.48 -3.64
CA ILE A 130 0.91 0.52 -2.20
C ILE A 130 1.27 1.91 -1.71
N GLY A 131 0.25 2.71 -1.40
CA GLY A 131 0.37 4.10 -1.00
C GLY A 131 0.19 4.26 0.51
N ILE A 132 1.24 4.70 1.21
CA ILE A 132 1.19 5.00 2.63
C ILE A 132 0.80 6.47 2.82
N LEU A 133 -0.39 6.70 3.38
CA LEU A 133 -0.88 8.02 3.74
C LEU A 133 -0.25 8.51 5.04
N PRO A 134 0.14 9.81 5.12
CA PRO A 134 0.69 10.38 6.33
C PRO A 134 -0.37 10.45 7.44
N GLY A 135 0.08 10.40 8.69
CA GLY A 135 -0.73 10.65 9.87
C GLY A 135 -1.31 12.06 9.88
N ARG A 136 -2.37 12.29 10.66
CA ARG A 136 -3.03 13.61 10.71
C ARG A 136 -2.17 14.70 11.35
N ASP A 137 -1.26 14.30 12.23
CA ASP A 137 -0.37 15.18 12.98
C ASP A 137 0.92 15.54 12.22
N GLU A 138 1.14 14.92 11.06
CA GLU A 138 2.29 15.25 10.21
C GLU A 138 2.07 16.63 9.55
N GLY A 139 3.15 17.38 9.39
CA GLY A 139 3.13 18.77 8.90
C GLY A 139 2.43 18.96 7.55
N THR A 140 1.98 20.19 7.31
CA THR A 140 1.20 20.61 6.14
C THR A 140 1.82 20.16 4.81
N MET A 141 3.15 20.28 4.68
CA MET A 141 3.89 19.83 3.49
C MET A 141 3.63 18.36 3.14
N TYR A 142 3.64 17.46 4.14
CA TYR A 142 3.39 16.02 3.92
C TYR A 142 1.95 15.75 3.44
N GLN A 143 0.98 16.52 3.95
CA GLN A 143 -0.42 16.40 3.50
C GLN A 143 -0.58 16.87 2.05
N VAL A 144 0.08 17.97 1.68
CA VAL A 144 0.06 18.51 0.31
C VAL A 144 0.68 17.51 -0.67
N ASN A 145 1.87 17.00 -0.34
CA ASN A 145 2.57 16.00 -1.14
C ASN A 145 1.72 14.74 -1.34
N ALA A 146 1.16 14.20 -0.26
CA ALA A 146 0.33 13.00 -0.35
C ALA A 146 -0.95 13.25 -1.15
N GLY A 147 -1.56 14.44 -1.08
CA GLY A 147 -2.70 14.79 -1.93
C GLY A 147 -2.36 14.84 -3.42
N ARG A 148 -1.20 15.42 -3.78
CA ARG A 148 -0.71 15.48 -5.17
C ARG A 148 -0.34 14.09 -5.70
N SER A 149 0.42 13.34 -4.91
CA SER A 149 0.86 12.00 -5.25
C SER A 149 -0.30 11.04 -5.41
N LEU A 150 -1.21 10.98 -4.42
CA LEU A 150 -2.38 10.09 -4.46
C LEU A 150 -3.22 10.29 -5.73
N LYS A 151 -3.48 11.55 -6.10
CA LYS A 151 -4.25 11.89 -7.30
C LYS A 151 -3.62 11.34 -8.57
N THR A 152 -2.30 11.37 -8.67
CA THR A 152 -1.56 10.91 -9.85
C THR A 152 -1.43 9.39 -9.81
N LEU A 153 -1.01 8.84 -8.67
CA LEU A 153 -0.80 7.40 -8.48
C LEU A 153 -2.06 6.57 -8.76
N VAL A 154 -3.23 7.02 -8.27
CA VAL A 154 -4.52 6.34 -8.51
C VAL A 154 -4.94 6.35 -9.99
N ARG A 155 -4.39 7.25 -10.81
CA ARG A 155 -4.66 7.30 -12.25
C ARG A 155 -3.69 6.45 -13.06
N GLU A 156 -2.43 6.39 -12.62
CA GLU A 156 -1.38 5.68 -13.34
C GLU A 156 -1.37 4.19 -13.00
N ALA A 157 -1.62 3.80 -11.74
CA ALA A 157 -1.60 2.41 -11.31
C ALA A 157 -2.89 1.67 -11.72
N ASP A 158 -2.77 0.36 -11.98
CA ASP A 158 -3.96 -0.48 -12.24
C ASP A 158 -4.89 -0.51 -11.02
N ALA A 159 -4.33 -0.49 -9.81
CA ALA A 159 -5.02 -0.26 -8.55
C ALA A 159 -4.04 0.22 -7.47
N THR A 160 -4.53 1.02 -6.52
CA THR A 160 -3.73 1.58 -5.42
C THR A 160 -4.26 1.12 -4.07
N ILE A 161 -3.55 0.20 -3.41
CA ILE A 161 -3.84 -0.21 -2.04
C ILE A 161 -3.37 0.89 -1.09
N LEU A 162 -4.29 1.44 -0.30
CA LEU A 162 -3.99 2.53 0.64
C LEU A 162 -3.82 2.02 2.07
N LEU A 163 -2.76 2.51 2.69
CA LEU A 163 -2.41 2.25 4.09
C LEU A 163 -2.42 3.57 4.85
N ASP A 164 -3.23 3.69 5.88
CA ASP A 164 -3.32 4.91 6.69
C ASP A 164 -2.49 4.79 7.97
N ASN A 165 -1.35 5.48 8.03
CA ASN A 165 -0.52 5.47 9.24
C ASN A 165 -1.31 5.85 10.49
N ASP A 166 -2.27 6.78 10.38
CA ASP A 166 -3.08 7.26 11.49
C ASP A 166 -3.95 6.15 12.11
N ALA A 167 -4.39 5.19 11.30
CA ALA A 167 -5.25 4.08 11.73
C ALA A 167 -4.50 3.05 12.58
N TRP A 168 -3.17 3.03 12.50
CA TRP A 168 -2.33 1.98 13.07
C TRP A 168 -1.32 2.50 14.09
N ARG A 169 -1.37 3.79 14.43
CA ARG A 169 -0.57 4.36 15.51
C ARG A 169 -1.07 3.91 16.89
N SER A 170 -0.15 3.45 17.72
CA SER A 170 -0.39 3.16 19.13
C SER A 170 0.05 4.34 20.01
N SER A 171 -0.75 4.68 21.02
CA SER A 171 -0.41 5.74 21.98
C SER A 171 0.71 5.28 22.91
N GLY A 172 1.83 6.01 22.93
CA GLY A 172 2.92 5.81 23.89
C GLY A 172 4.16 5.08 23.37
N GLU A 173 4.22 4.77 22.07
CA GLU A 173 5.41 4.20 21.43
C GLU A 173 6.41 5.28 20.97
N SER A 174 7.68 4.90 20.85
CA SER A 174 8.66 5.74 20.12
C SER A 174 8.25 5.83 18.65
N MET A 175 8.62 6.92 17.97
CA MET A 175 8.26 7.10 16.56
C MET A 175 8.78 5.96 15.68
N GLU A 176 10.02 5.50 15.91
CA GLU A 176 10.62 4.39 15.18
C GLU A 176 9.93 3.05 15.45
N GLY A 177 9.71 2.69 16.73
CA GLY A 177 9.00 1.46 17.09
C GLY A 177 7.54 1.44 16.62
N GLY A 178 6.91 2.62 16.56
CA GLY A 178 5.57 2.76 15.98
C GLY A 178 5.53 2.41 14.50
N TYR A 179 6.49 2.89 13.70
CA TYR A 179 6.56 2.55 12.28
C TYR A 179 6.92 1.08 12.03
N GLU A 180 7.77 0.46 12.85
CA GLU A 180 8.05 -0.98 12.77
C GLU A 180 6.79 -1.81 13.00
N THR A 181 6.00 -1.49 14.04
CA THR A 181 4.72 -2.16 14.33
C THR A 181 3.72 -1.99 13.17
N ILE A 182 3.63 -0.77 12.61
CA ILE A 182 2.78 -0.51 11.44
C ILE A 182 3.25 -1.35 10.25
N ASN A 183 4.55 -1.35 9.95
CA ASN A 183 5.12 -2.11 8.84
C ASN A 183 4.89 -3.60 9.00
N ALA A 184 5.09 -4.19 10.18
CA ALA A 184 4.81 -5.60 10.44
C ALA A 184 3.32 -5.94 10.26
N SER A 185 2.43 -5.06 10.74
CA SER A 185 0.98 -5.22 10.58
C SER A 185 0.54 -5.16 9.11
N MET A 186 1.15 -4.28 8.32
CA MET A 186 0.86 -4.13 6.89
C MET A 186 1.51 -5.25 6.07
N ALA A 187 2.75 -5.63 6.37
CA ALA A 187 3.45 -6.74 5.77
C ALA A 187 2.66 -8.04 5.89
N LYS A 188 2.11 -8.32 7.08
CA LYS A 188 1.22 -9.47 7.27
C LYS A 188 -0.01 -9.42 6.37
N ARG A 189 -0.66 -8.27 6.22
CA ARG A 189 -1.87 -8.11 5.40
C ARG A 189 -1.57 -8.34 3.92
N ILE A 190 -0.54 -7.67 3.41
CA ILE A 190 -0.15 -7.75 2.00
C ILE A 190 0.43 -9.13 1.69
N GLY A 191 1.35 -9.63 2.53
CA GLY A 191 1.95 -10.94 2.36
C GLY A 191 0.91 -12.06 2.35
N LEU A 192 -0.10 -12.02 3.22
CA LEU A 192 -1.19 -13.00 3.17
C LEU A 192 -2.07 -12.86 1.92
N ILE A 193 -2.26 -11.66 1.35
CA ILE A 193 -2.98 -11.50 0.06
C ILE A 193 -2.17 -12.14 -1.07
N LEU A 194 -0.86 -11.92 -1.09
CA LEU A 194 0.02 -12.49 -2.11
C LEU A 194 0.06 -14.02 -1.98
N ALA A 195 0.24 -14.51 -0.76
CA ALA A 195 0.30 -15.93 -0.44
C ALA A 195 -1.04 -16.66 -0.65
N ALA A 196 -2.18 -16.00 -0.42
CA ALA A 196 -3.48 -16.62 -0.64
C ALA A 196 -3.71 -17.05 -2.10
N GLY A 197 -3.00 -16.45 -3.06
CA GLY A 197 -3.03 -16.89 -4.46
C GLY A 197 -2.02 -17.99 -4.80
N GLU A 198 -1.08 -18.31 -3.90
CA GLU A 198 -0.17 -19.45 -4.06
C GLU A 198 -0.83 -20.70 -3.46
N ALA A 199 -0.75 -21.83 -4.16
CA ALA A 199 -1.29 -23.08 -3.67
C ALA A 199 -0.44 -23.60 -2.48
N VAL A 200 -0.78 -23.18 -1.27
CA VAL A 200 -0.28 -23.84 -0.06
C VAL A 200 -0.90 -25.23 -0.01
N GLU A 201 -0.07 -26.27 0.15
CA GLU A 201 -0.50 -27.67 0.20
C GLU A 201 -1.64 -27.84 1.22
N GLY A 202 -2.88 -27.99 0.73
CA GLY A 202 -4.06 -28.10 1.57
C GLY A 202 -5.33 -28.36 0.76
N VAL A 203 -6.21 -29.21 1.27
CA VAL A 203 -7.51 -29.50 0.63
C VAL A 203 -8.53 -28.49 1.16
N GLY A 204 -8.64 -27.33 0.50
CA GLY A 204 -9.76 -26.39 0.70
C GLY A 204 -10.94 -26.74 -0.23
N GLU A 205 -12.18 -26.38 0.14
CA GLU A 205 -13.34 -26.62 -0.74
C GLU A 205 -13.29 -25.71 -1.99
N SER A 206 -12.77 -24.49 -1.84
CA SER A 206 -12.54 -23.52 -2.92
C SER A 206 -11.37 -22.61 -2.55
N VAL A 207 -10.14 -23.02 -2.87
CA VAL A 207 -8.93 -22.24 -2.56
C VAL A 207 -8.92 -20.93 -3.35
N VAL A 208 -8.49 -19.83 -2.72
CA VAL A 208 -8.29 -18.55 -3.41
C VAL A 208 -7.18 -18.72 -4.45
N ASP A 209 -7.39 -18.22 -5.67
CA ASP A 209 -6.36 -18.21 -6.70
C ASP A 209 -5.85 -16.79 -6.98
N THR A 210 -4.70 -16.66 -7.65
CA THR A 210 -4.18 -15.36 -8.08
C THR A 210 -5.19 -14.59 -8.95
N SER A 211 -5.97 -15.30 -9.78
CA SER A 211 -6.94 -14.67 -10.68
C SER A 211 -8.05 -13.95 -9.91
N GLU A 212 -8.49 -14.44 -8.76
CA GLU A 212 -9.49 -13.81 -7.91
C GLU A 212 -8.97 -12.50 -7.30
N VAL A 213 -7.69 -12.45 -6.92
CA VAL A 213 -7.04 -11.21 -6.45
C VAL A 213 -6.95 -10.21 -7.61
N ILE A 214 -6.41 -10.61 -8.77
CA ILE A 214 -6.29 -9.75 -9.96
C ILE A 214 -7.67 -9.24 -10.39
N ASN A 215 -8.66 -10.12 -10.50
CA ASN A 215 -10.01 -9.77 -10.90
C ASN A 215 -10.73 -8.85 -9.91
N THR A 216 -10.36 -8.90 -8.63
CA THR A 216 -10.84 -7.94 -7.63
C THR A 216 -10.20 -6.57 -7.86
N LEU A 217 -8.86 -6.53 -8.02
CA LEU A 217 -8.12 -5.29 -8.25
C LEU A 217 -8.43 -4.66 -9.62
N ARG A 218 -8.98 -5.40 -10.59
CA ARG A 218 -9.44 -4.87 -11.89
C ARG A 218 -10.53 -3.80 -11.80
N ALA A 219 -11.20 -3.67 -10.65
CA ALA A 219 -12.08 -2.52 -10.39
C ALA A 219 -11.29 -1.18 -10.44
N GLY A 220 -9.98 -1.25 -10.18
CA GLY A 220 -9.07 -0.14 -10.21
C GLY A 220 -9.31 0.87 -9.09
N GLY A 221 -8.73 2.06 -9.26
CA GLY A 221 -8.86 3.12 -8.28
C GLY A 221 -8.20 2.77 -6.95
N MET A 222 -8.89 3.07 -5.85
CA MET A 222 -8.38 2.82 -4.49
C MET A 222 -8.80 1.43 -4.00
N ALA A 223 -7.92 0.81 -3.23
CA ALA A 223 -8.17 -0.48 -2.59
C ALA A 223 -7.77 -0.44 -1.10
N ALA A 224 -8.35 -1.33 -0.31
CA ALA A 224 -8.07 -1.48 1.12
C ALA A 224 -8.00 -2.97 1.49
N VAL A 225 -7.11 -3.31 2.43
CA VAL A 225 -6.94 -4.69 2.92
C VAL A 225 -7.30 -4.76 4.40
N GLY A 226 -8.28 -5.61 4.72
CA GLY A 226 -8.75 -5.90 6.07
C GLY A 226 -8.19 -7.21 6.59
N PHE A 227 -7.84 -7.24 7.87
CA PHE A 227 -7.44 -8.48 8.54
C PHE A 227 -7.98 -8.54 9.96
N ALA A 228 -8.46 -9.72 10.35
CA ALA A 228 -8.74 -10.06 11.74
C ALA A 228 -8.54 -11.56 11.96
N SER A 229 -8.31 -11.98 13.21
CA SER A 229 -8.22 -13.40 13.55
C SER A 229 -8.81 -13.69 14.93
N ALA A 230 -9.30 -14.90 15.10
CA ALA A 230 -9.84 -15.40 16.37
C ALA A 230 -9.43 -16.86 16.60
N PRO A 231 -9.32 -17.31 17.86
CA PRO A 231 -9.16 -18.73 18.16
C PRO A 231 -10.29 -19.56 17.55
N ALA A 232 -9.97 -20.75 17.05
CA ALA A 232 -10.93 -21.66 16.44
C ALA A 232 -11.11 -22.92 17.30
N ALA A 233 -12.37 -23.34 17.48
CA ALA A 233 -12.68 -24.64 18.05
C ALA A 233 -12.22 -25.76 17.09
N GLU A 234 -12.08 -26.98 17.61
CA GLU A 234 -11.78 -28.16 16.79
C GLU A 234 -12.96 -28.55 15.90
N ASP A 235 -14.20 -28.31 16.33
CA ASP A 235 -15.40 -28.59 15.53
C ASP A 235 -15.76 -27.39 14.61
N PRO A 236 -15.74 -27.56 13.27
CA PRO A 236 -16.15 -26.51 12.33
C PRO A 236 -17.58 -25.99 12.57
N GLN A 237 -18.47 -26.78 13.16
CA GLN A 237 -19.85 -26.40 13.40
C GLN A 237 -19.94 -25.29 14.46
N GLU A 238 -18.98 -25.24 15.39
CA GLU A 238 -18.88 -24.20 16.43
C GLU A 238 -18.26 -22.91 15.88
N ASN A 239 -17.48 -23.00 14.79
CA ASN A 239 -16.76 -21.88 14.20
C ASN A 239 -17.60 -21.00 13.25
N VAL A 240 -18.90 -21.27 13.07
CA VAL A 240 -19.78 -20.42 12.21
C VAL A 240 -19.70 -18.95 12.64
N THR A 241 -19.84 -18.68 13.95
CA THR A 241 -19.79 -17.32 14.48
C THR A 241 -18.39 -16.74 14.37
N THR A 242 -17.35 -17.54 14.65
CA THR A 242 -15.94 -17.16 14.56
C THR A 242 -15.57 -16.64 13.17
N VAL A 243 -15.97 -17.36 12.11
CA VAL A 243 -15.71 -16.93 10.73
C VAL A 243 -16.44 -15.61 10.44
N THR A 244 -17.74 -15.53 10.78
CA THR A 244 -18.52 -14.31 10.50
C THR A 244 -18.04 -13.09 11.31
N SER A 245 -17.60 -13.27 12.55
CA SER A 245 -17.07 -12.19 13.38
C SER A 245 -15.70 -11.74 12.90
N ALA A 246 -14.83 -12.67 12.49
CA ALA A 246 -13.53 -12.34 11.90
C ALA A 246 -13.69 -11.49 10.64
N VAL A 247 -14.56 -11.88 9.70
CA VAL A 247 -14.82 -11.09 8.48
C VAL A 247 -15.38 -9.70 8.81
N ARG A 248 -16.33 -9.62 9.76
CA ARG A 248 -16.85 -8.33 10.23
C ARG A 248 -15.76 -7.46 10.85
N SER A 249 -14.92 -8.00 11.71
CA SER A 249 -13.82 -7.26 12.31
C SER A 249 -12.77 -6.82 11.29
N ALA A 250 -12.48 -7.65 10.28
CA ALA A 250 -11.56 -7.32 9.20
C ALA A 250 -12.04 -6.09 8.42
N VAL A 251 -13.35 -5.97 8.17
CA VAL A 251 -13.96 -4.85 7.43
C VAL A 251 -14.20 -3.63 8.32
N MET A 252 -14.75 -3.82 9.52
CA MET A 252 -15.21 -2.68 10.34
C MET A 252 -14.07 -1.99 11.09
N THR A 253 -13.05 -2.73 11.50
CA THR A 253 -11.96 -2.20 12.34
C THR A 253 -10.57 -2.57 11.82
N GLY A 254 -10.46 -3.56 10.93
CA GLY A 254 -9.20 -4.15 10.52
C GLY A 254 -8.64 -3.67 9.18
N LEU A 255 -9.35 -2.76 8.49
CA LEU A 255 -8.97 -2.23 7.17
C LEU A 255 -7.72 -1.35 7.26
N SER A 256 -6.84 -1.50 6.27
CA SER A 256 -5.68 -0.64 6.07
C SER A 256 -6.05 0.83 5.84
N LEU A 257 -7.24 1.07 5.27
CA LEU A 257 -7.85 2.37 5.10
C LEU A 257 -9.21 2.39 5.83
N PRO A 258 -9.37 3.24 6.87
CA PRO A 258 -10.65 3.36 7.58
C PRO A 258 -11.79 3.84 6.68
N SER A 259 -13.02 3.40 7.02
CA SER A 259 -14.26 3.82 6.34
C SER A 259 -14.24 3.59 4.82
N ALA A 260 -13.59 2.52 4.37
CA ALA A 260 -13.45 2.13 2.96
C ALA A 260 -14.39 0.98 2.58
N THR A 261 -15.60 0.95 3.14
CA THR A 261 -16.54 -0.17 2.98
C THR A 261 -17.35 -0.12 1.69
N ASP A 262 -17.59 1.06 1.13
CA ASP A 262 -18.25 1.25 -0.18
C ASP A 262 -17.23 0.94 -1.29
N ALA A 263 -17.39 -0.21 -1.95
CA ALA A 263 -16.40 -0.75 -2.88
C ALA A 263 -17.05 -1.52 -4.04
N ASP A 264 -16.54 -1.35 -5.25
CA ASP A 264 -17.06 -2.00 -6.45
C ASP A 264 -16.86 -3.52 -6.46
N ALA A 265 -15.73 -4.00 -5.91
CA ALA A 265 -15.38 -5.41 -5.85
C ALA A 265 -14.79 -5.79 -4.49
N ALA A 266 -15.04 -7.02 -4.06
CA ALA A 266 -14.49 -7.55 -2.83
C ALA A 266 -14.01 -8.99 -2.98
N LEU A 267 -12.99 -9.36 -2.22
CA LEU A 267 -12.52 -10.73 -2.03
C LEU A 267 -12.47 -11.00 -0.53
N VAL A 268 -12.99 -12.15 -0.11
CA VAL A 268 -12.82 -12.67 1.26
C VAL A 268 -12.09 -14.00 1.23
N ALA A 269 -10.92 -14.06 1.87
CA ALA A 269 -10.17 -15.28 2.11
C ALA A 269 -10.29 -15.66 3.59
N VAL A 270 -10.80 -16.85 3.88
CA VAL A 270 -10.85 -17.39 5.25
C VAL A 270 -9.67 -18.32 5.44
N ALA A 271 -8.72 -17.90 6.27
CA ALA A 271 -7.47 -18.62 6.47
C ALA A 271 -7.47 -19.42 7.78
N GLY A 272 -6.94 -20.64 7.75
CA GLY A 272 -6.87 -21.52 8.92
C GLY A 272 -6.91 -23.00 8.53
N ASP A 273 -6.95 -23.86 9.55
CA ASP A 273 -7.02 -25.31 9.37
C ASP A 273 -8.33 -25.68 8.63
N PRO A 274 -8.29 -26.37 7.47
CA PRO A 274 -9.48 -26.78 6.73
C PRO A 274 -10.50 -27.54 7.58
N ASP A 275 -10.02 -28.35 8.54
CA ASP A 275 -10.88 -29.14 9.43
C ASP A 275 -11.54 -28.29 10.52
N ARG A 276 -11.23 -26.99 10.60
CA ARG A 276 -11.85 -26.02 11.52
C ARG A 276 -12.70 -24.99 10.81
N ILE A 277 -12.53 -24.79 9.50
CA ILE A 277 -13.24 -23.76 8.75
C ILE A 277 -14.70 -24.17 8.52
N SER A 278 -15.61 -23.33 9.01
CA SER A 278 -17.05 -23.58 8.84
C SER A 278 -17.53 -23.12 7.47
N ARG A 279 -17.91 -24.05 6.58
CA ARG A 279 -18.53 -23.74 5.27
C ARG A 279 -19.74 -22.81 5.40
N LYS A 280 -20.63 -23.10 6.34
CA LYS A 280 -21.81 -22.26 6.63
C LYS A 280 -21.40 -20.86 7.15
N GLY A 281 -20.28 -20.77 7.86
CA GLY A 281 -19.69 -19.50 8.30
C GLY A 281 -19.18 -18.69 7.11
N ALA A 282 -18.40 -19.31 6.22
CA ALA A 282 -17.85 -18.69 5.01
C ALA A 282 -18.96 -18.17 4.08
N GLU A 283 -19.98 -18.98 3.78
CA GLU A 283 -21.13 -18.57 2.95
C GLU A 283 -21.87 -17.36 3.55
N LYS A 284 -22.12 -17.38 4.87
CA LYS A 284 -22.76 -16.27 5.58
C LYS A 284 -21.90 -15.01 5.58
N ALA A 285 -20.60 -15.16 5.78
CA ALA A 285 -19.67 -14.04 5.82
C ALA A 285 -19.55 -13.37 4.45
N ARG A 286 -19.47 -14.15 3.37
CA ARG A 286 -19.50 -13.65 1.99
C ARG A 286 -20.79 -12.91 1.68
N LYS A 287 -21.94 -13.47 2.07
CA LYS A 287 -23.24 -12.80 1.90
C LYS A 287 -23.30 -11.49 2.68
N TRP A 288 -22.84 -11.48 3.93
CA TRP A 288 -22.79 -10.25 4.72
C TRP A 288 -21.89 -9.19 4.07
N LEU A 289 -20.71 -9.59 3.57
CA LEU A 289 -19.80 -8.68 2.87
C LEU A 289 -20.45 -8.07 1.62
N GLN A 290 -21.23 -8.85 0.88
CA GLN A 290 -22.01 -8.37 -0.26
C GLN A 290 -23.06 -7.33 0.14
N GLU A 291 -23.78 -7.57 1.24
CA GLU A 291 -24.77 -6.62 1.76
C GLU A 291 -24.12 -5.33 2.29
N GLU A 292 -22.97 -5.44 2.95
CA GLU A 292 -22.27 -4.31 3.56
C GLU A 292 -21.59 -3.41 2.51
N THR A 293 -20.95 -4.02 1.50
CA THR A 293 -20.24 -3.29 0.44
C THR A 293 -21.18 -2.77 -0.65
N GLY A 294 -22.37 -3.36 -0.79
CA GLY A 294 -23.23 -3.14 -1.96
C GLY A 294 -22.67 -3.70 -3.28
N SER A 295 -21.52 -4.36 -3.23
CA SER A 295 -20.84 -4.90 -4.41
C SER A 295 -21.61 -6.06 -5.02
N MET A 296 -21.70 -6.07 -6.35
CA MET A 296 -22.20 -7.25 -7.09
C MET A 296 -21.07 -8.26 -7.39
N GLN A 297 -19.83 -7.94 -7.04
CA GLN A 297 -18.62 -8.71 -7.36
C GLN A 297 -17.89 -9.14 -6.08
N VAL A 298 -18.56 -9.91 -5.23
CA VAL A 298 -17.92 -10.49 -4.04
C VAL A 298 -17.42 -11.89 -4.36
N ARG A 299 -16.10 -12.02 -4.39
CA ARG A 299 -15.33 -13.26 -4.51
C ARG A 299 -15.03 -13.83 -3.13
N GLY A 300 -14.72 -15.12 -3.07
CA GLY A 300 -14.27 -15.70 -1.81
C GLY A 300 -13.77 -17.11 -1.95
N GLY A 301 -12.89 -17.48 -1.04
CA GLY A 301 -12.30 -18.80 -0.97
C GLY A 301 -11.66 -19.07 0.39
N ASP A 302 -11.23 -20.30 0.57
CA ASP A 302 -10.50 -20.73 1.76
C ASP A 302 -8.99 -20.55 1.50
N PHE A 303 -8.24 -20.30 2.58
CA PHE A 303 -6.78 -20.26 2.56
C PHE A 303 -6.25 -21.25 3.61
N PRO A 304 -6.06 -22.53 3.25
CA PRO A 304 -5.58 -23.57 4.16
C PRO A 304 -4.24 -23.18 4.80
N LEU A 305 -4.21 -23.14 6.13
CA LEU A 305 -3.01 -22.90 6.94
C LEU A 305 -3.04 -23.80 8.17
N ASP A 306 -1.91 -24.39 8.55
CA ASP A 306 -1.82 -25.11 9.82
C ASP A 306 -1.85 -24.10 10.98
N SER A 307 -3.03 -23.94 11.60
CA SER A 307 -3.26 -22.98 12.67
C SER A 307 -4.44 -23.35 13.56
N ASP A 308 -4.30 -23.09 14.86
CA ASP A 308 -5.38 -23.16 15.86
C ASP A 308 -6.33 -21.95 15.80
N ARG A 309 -6.14 -21.06 14.82
CA ARG A 309 -6.92 -19.83 14.63
C ARG A 309 -7.59 -19.82 13.26
N ILE A 310 -8.71 -19.10 13.18
CA ILE A 310 -9.30 -18.68 11.92
C ILE A 310 -9.00 -17.19 11.75
N ALA A 311 -8.46 -16.83 10.59
CA ALA A 311 -8.28 -15.46 10.16
C ALA A 311 -9.20 -15.16 8.98
N ALA A 312 -9.62 -13.90 8.90
CA ALA A 312 -10.31 -13.36 7.75
C ALA A 312 -9.43 -12.29 7.13
N LEU A 313 -9.19 -12.43 5.83
CA LEU A 313 -8.50 -11.47 5.00
C LEU A 313 -9.50 -10.96 3.96
N VAL A 314 -9.67 -9.65 3.91
CA VAL A 314 -10.64 -9.01 3.01
C VAL A 314 -9.90 -8.01 2.15
N LEU A 315 -10.07 -8.09 0.83
CA LEU A 315 -9.60 -7.09 -0.11
C LEU A 315 -10.81 -6.38 -0.71
N LEU A 316 -10.85 -5.06 -0.56
CA LEU A 316 -11.86 -4.19 -1.18
C LEU A 316 -11.18 -3.36 -2.26
N ALA A 317 -11.76 -3.29 -3.46
CA ALA A 317 -11.22 -2.58 -4.60
C ALA A 317 -12.32 -1.74 -5.28
N GLY A 318 -11.93 -0.67 -5.97
CA GLY A 318 -12.86 0.37 -6.41
C GLY A 318 -13.53 1.04 -5.21
N VAL A 319 -12.76 1.35 -4.16
CA VAL A 319 -13.26 2.04 -2.97
C VAL A 319 -13.71 3.44 -3.36
N GLU A 320 -14.99 3.71 -3.17
CA GLU A 320 -15.58 5.04 -3.33
C GLU A 320 -15.85 5.67 -1.97
N ARG A 321 -15.96 7.01 -1.93
CA ARG A 321 -16.54 7.77 -0.80
C ARG A 321 -15.95 7.46 0.59
N SER A 322 -14.67 7.13 0.68
CA SER A 322 -14.01 7.00 1.98
C SER A 322 -13.95 8.36 2.66
N GLN A 323 -14.68 8.52 3.78
CA GLN A 323 -14.66 9.74 4.59
C GLN A 323 -13.23 10.14 5.00
N ARG A 324 -12.35 9.15 5.23
CA ARG A 324 -10.94 9.38 5.56
C ARG A 324 -10.18 10.01 4.39
N VAL A 325 -10.40 9.53 3.16
CA VAL A 325 -9.76 10.07 1.96
C VAL A 325 -10.36 11.42 1.58
N GLU A 326 -11.67 11.60 1.69
CA GLU A 326 -12.33 12.89 1.42
C GLU A 326 -11.82 13.97 2.37
N ALA A 327 -11.83 13.71 3.68
CA ALA A 327 -11.29 14.64 4.68
C ALA A 327 -9.79 14.89 4.50
N PHE A 328 -9.03 13.87 4.07
CA PHE A 328 -7.62 14.02 3.73
C PHE A 328 -7.42 14.99 2.57
N LEU A 329 -8.11 14.77 1.45
CA LEU A 329 -8.01 15.60 0.25
C LEU A 329 -8.51 17.03 0.49
N GLU A 330 -9.52 17.21 1.34
CA GLU A 330 -10.00 18.53 1.74
C GLU A 330 -8.93 19.31 2.51
N ARG A 331 -8.30 18.69 3.52
CA ARG A 331 -7.18 19.30 4.25
C ARG A 331 -5.99 19.61 3.34
N ALA A 332 -5.63 18.70 2.45
CA ALA A 332 -4.55 18.92 1.49
C ALA A 332 -4.86 20.10 0.55
N ARG A 333 -6.12 20.25 0.10
CA ARG A 333 -6.54 21.40 -0.71
C ARG A 333 -6.51 22.71 0.07
N GLN A 334 -6.94 22.69 1.34
CA GLN A 334 -6.89 23.87 2.19
C GLN A 334 -5.44 24.33 2.40
N ALA A 335 -4.55 23.39 2.73
CA ALA A 335 -3.12 23.65 2.85
C ALA A 335 -2.51 24.31 1.61
N VAL A 336 -2.86 23.84 0.41
CA VAL A 336 -2.38 24.47 -0.86
C VAL A 336 -2.91 25.88 -1.04
N ARG A 337 -4.13 26.18 -0.57
CA ARG A 337 -4.69 27.54 -0.63
C ARG A 337 -3.96 28.46 0.34
N ASP A 338 -3.78 28.02 1.57
CA ASP A 338 -3.11 28.79 2.62
C ASP A 338 -1.67 29.12 2.22
N GLU A 339 -0.91 28.15 1.67
CA GLU A 339 0.45 28.37 1.15
C GLU A 339 0.53 29.41 0.02
N ARG A 340 -0.53 29.53 -0.80
CA ARG A 340 -0.59 30.51 -1.90
C ARG A 340 -0.94 31.91 -1.41
N GLU A 341 -1.67 32.01 -0.32
CA GLU A 341 -2.06 33.29 0.30
C GLU A 341 -0.95 33.85 1.22
N GLU A 342 -0.14 32.99 1.82
CA GLU A 342 0.93 33.37 2.77
C GLU A 342 2.30 33.70 2.16
N LYS A 343 2.48 33.64 0.83
CA LYS A 343 3.74 34.05 0.17
C LYS A 343 3.63 35.46 -0.43
N PRO A 344 3.77 36.55 0.36
CA PRO A 344 4.16 37.81 -0.22
C PRO A 344 5.56 37.64 -0.82
N ASP A 345 5.78 38.19 -2.01
CA ASP A 345 7.10 38.18 -2.64
C ASP A 345 8.12 38.83 -1.69
N PRO A 346 9.13 38.09 -1.20
CA PRO A 346 10.17 38.67 -0.35
C PRO A 346 10.92 39.80 -1.08
N ALA A 347 10.98 39.76 -2.42
CA ALA A 347 11.57 40.81 -3.24
C ALA A 347 10.71 42.07 -3.30
N ALA A 348 9.39 41.97 -3.08
CA ALA A 348 8.52 43.16 -3.01
C ALA A 348 8.83 44.05 -1.80
N ALA A 349 9.54 43.54 -0.78
CA ALA A 349 10.08 44.37 0.31
C ALA A 349 11.34 45.15 -0.09
N PHE A 350 11.97 44.78 -1.20
CA PHE A 350 13.16 45.43 -1.78
C PHE A 350 12.82 46.35 -2.97
N ASP A 351 11.59 46.31 -3.49
CA ASP A 351 11.05 47.26 -4.49
C ASP A 351 10.73 48.65 -3.89
N ASN A 352 11.38 49.03 -2.78
CA ASN A 352 11.21 50.34 -2.18
C ASN A 352 12.12 51.33 -2.92
N ASP A 353 11.52 52.25 -3.69
CA ASP A 353 12.16 53.29 -4.53
C ASP A 353 13.19 54.19 -3.78
N GLU A 354 13.36 54.05 -2.46
CA GLU A 354 14.34 54.80 -1.66
C GLU A 354 15.78 54.26 -1.75
N ILE A 355 16.02 53.10 -2.38
CA ILE A 355 17.37 52.51 -2.53
C ILE A 355 18.07 52.98 -3.82
N ASP A 356 17.32 53.47 -4.81
CA ASP A 356 17.88 53.98 -6.07
C ASP A 356 18.71 55.27 -5.90
N ASP A 357 18.53 56.00 -4.79
CA ASP A 357 19.34 57.18 -4.43
C ASP A 357 20.66 56.82 -3.69
N LEU A 358 20.99 55.53 -3.52
CA LEU A 358 22.23 55.07 -2.86
C LEU A 358 23.37 54.69 -3.82
N LEU A 359 23.20 54.86 -5.14
CA LEU A 359 24.21 54.55 -6.17
C LEU A 359 24.94 55.77 -6.73
#